data_AF-A0A3L6JCY5-F1
#
_entry.id   AF-A0A3L6JCY5-F1
#
_cell.length_a   1.000
_cell.length_b   1.000
_cell.length_c   1.000
_cell.angle_alpha   90.00
_cell.angle_beta   90.00
_cell.angle_gamma   90.00
#
_symmetry.space_group_name_H-M   'P 1'
#
loop_
_entity.id
_entity.type
_entity.pdbx_description
1 polymer ?
#
loop_
_entity_poly.entity_id
_entity_poly.type
_entity_poly.pdbx_seq_one_letter_code
_entity_poly.pdbx_strand_id
1 'polypeptide(L)'
;MEHAPTLDDLPNEVFVPLGQRGMEPIPLKECTYACDGKEIALVSVKRDPQTTKGHGLERVVEDWLVKCQKCGRTFTIRCKIRYVDGARIDTMVSLLDDRGNDLGWLGNF
;
A
#
# COMPACT_ATOMS: atom_id res chain seq x y z
N MET A 1 -11.05 19.96 8.07
CA MET A 1 -10.99 19.78 6.60
C MET A 1 -10.47 18.37 6.38
N GLU A 2 -11.32 17.46 5.91
CA GLU A 2 -10.86 16.13 5.52
C GLU A 2 -9.95 16.31 4.30
N HIS A 3 -8.67 15.98 4.45
CA HIS A 3 -7.74 16.00 3.32
C HIS A 3 -8.12 14.86 2.38
N ALA A 4 -8.35 15.17 1.10
CA ALA A 4 -8.57 14.12 0.11
C ALA A 4 -7.30 13.24 0.07
N PRO A 5 -7.42 11.90 0.10
CA PRO A 5 -6.24 11.05 0.10
C PRO A 5 -5.44 11.25 -1.18
N THR A 6 -4.13 11.29 -1.05
CA THR A 6 -3.16 11.47 -2.14
C THR A 6 -2.07 10.41 -2.05
N LEU A 7 -1.32 10.18 -3.12
CA LEU A 7 -0.19 9.24 -3.06
C LEU A 7 0.93 9.69 -2.11
N ASP A 8 0.94 10.95 -1.68
CA ASP A 8 1.89 11.46 -0.70
C ASP A 8 1.63 10.91 0.71
N ASP A 9 0.43 10.37 0.96
CA ASP A 9 0.09 9.66 2.20
C ASP A 9 0.72 8.25 2.27
N LEU A 10 1.24 7.74 1.14
CA LEU A 10 2.02 6.51 1.07
C LEU A 10 3.53 6.84 1.03
N PRO A 11 4.39 6.00 1.65
CA PRO A 11 5.83 6.15 1.51
C PRO A 11 6.27 5.90 0.07
N ASN A 12 7.44 6.42 -0.31
CA ASN A 12 8.00 6.16 -1.63
C ASN A 12 8.50 4.71 -1.78
N GLU A 13 8.92 4.11 -0.67
CA GLU A 13 9.51 2.77 -0.60
C GLU A 13 8.90 1.98 0.56
N VAL A 14 8.88 0.66 0.42
CA VAL A 14 8.60 -0.30 1.49
C VAL A 14 9.82 -1.18 1.70
N PHE A 15 9.90 -1.86 2.84
CA PHE A 15 11.07 -2.66 3.18
C PHE A 15 10.72 -4.14 3.25
N VAL A 16 11.55 -4.97 2.60
CA VAL A 16 11.49 -6.43 2.73
C VAL A 16 12.66 -6.92 3.59
N PRO A 17 12.42 -7.79 4.59
CA PRO A 17 13.47 -8.40 5.38
C PRO A 17 14.19 -9.49 4.57
N LEU A 18 15.52 -9.39 4.52
CA LEU A 18 16.41 -10.36 3.87
C LEU A 18 17.15 -11.23 4.91
N GLY A 19 16.52 -11.47 6.06
CA GLY A 19 17.12 -12.19 7.19
C GLY A 19 18.36 -11.47 7.74
N GLN A 20 19.50 -12.16 7.80
CA GLN A 20 20.75 -11.58 8.31
C GLN A 20 21.34 -10.49 7.39
N ARG A 21 20.86 -10.35 6.16
CA ARG A 21 21.31 -9.32 5.21
C ARG A 21 20.66 -7.96 5.44
N GLY A 22 19.77 -7.85 6.43
CA GLY A 22 19.09 -6.60 6.78
C GLY A 22 17.77 -6.43 6.03
N MET A 23 17.49 -5.21 5.60
CA MET A 23 16.27 -4.84 4.89
C MET A 23 16.62 -4.31 3.50
N GLU A 24 15.82 -4.65 2.49
CA GLU A 24 15.94 -4.11 1.14
C GLU A 24 14.78 -3.15 0.86
N PRO A 25 15.06 -1.90 0.43
CA PRO A 25 14.03 -0.96 0.01
C PRO A 25 13.49 -1.35 -1.37
N ILE A 26 12.17 -1.34 -1.51
CA ILE A 26 11.45 -1.61 -2.75
C ILE A 26 10.57 -0.40 -3.07
N PRO A 27 10.71 0.21 -4.27
CA PRO A 27 9.85 1.31 -4.69
C PRO A 27 8.37 0.93 -4.69
N LEU A 28 7.55 1.69 -3.96
CA LEU A 28 6.11 1.45 -3.86
C LEU A 28 5.33 2.10 -5.01
N LYS A 29 5.77 3.27 -5.45
CA LYS A 29 5.03 4.13 -6.39
C LYS A 29 5.41 3.87 -7.84
N GLU A 30 5.79 2.64 -8.17
CA GLU A 30 6.16 2.20 -9.52
C GLU A 30 5.18 1.15 -10.06
N CYS A 31 5.14 0.99 -11.38
CA CYS A 31 4.26 0.03 -12.01
C CYS A 31 4.72 -1.41 -11.73
N THR A 32 3.81 -2.24 -11.23
CA THR A 32 4.07 -3.65 -10.94
C THR A 32 4.20 -4.54 -12.18
N TYR A 33 3.83 -4.05 -13.36
CA TYR A 33 3.88 -4.81 -14.61
C TYR A 33 5.17 -4.53 -15.38
N ALA A 34 5.57 -5.46 -16.26
CA ALA A 34 6.75 -5.39 -17.14
C ALA A 34 6.66 -4.26 -18.20
N CYS A 35 6.57 -3.02 -17.74
CA CYS A 35 6.55 -1.82 -18.57
C CYS A 35 7.48 -0.72 -18.04
N ASP A 36 8.15 -0.93 -16.89
CA ASP A 36 9.11 0.01 -16.29
C ASP A 36 8.54 1.43 -16.12
N GLY A 37 7.24 1.55 -15.83
CA GLY A 37 6.59 2.83 -15.59
C GLY A 37 6.88 3.32 -14.16
N LYS A 38 7.50 4.48 -14.02
CA LYS A 38 7.81 5.09 -12.71
C LYS A 38 6.75 6.04 -12.18
N GLU A 39 5.73 6.30 -13.00
CA GLU A 39 4.67 7.24 -12.69
C GLU A 39 3.33 6.50 -12.60
N ILE A 40 2.68 6.64 -11.45
CA ILE A 40 1.34 6.14 -11.18
C ILE A 40 0.45 7.31 -10.73
N ALA A 41 -0.84 7.23 -11.03
CA ALA A 41 -1.84 8.16 -10.51
C ALA A 41 -2.84 7.44 -9.62
N LEU A 42 -3.29 8.12 -8.58
CA LEU A 42 -4.36 7.63 -7.72
C LEU A 42 -5.69 7.64 -8.47
N VAL A 43 -6.42 6.53 -8.38
CA VAL A 43 -7.78 6.41 -8.91
C VAL A 43 -8.79 6.46 -7.77
N SER A 44 -8.58 5.67 -6.71
CA SER A 44 -9.46 5.66 -5.55
C SER A 44 -8.79 5.03 -4.34
N VAL A 45 -9.25 5.39 -3.14
CA VAL A 45 -8.87 4.73 -1.90
C VAL A 45 -10.10 4.16 -1.23
N LYS A 46 -10.02 2.90 -0.80
CA LYS A 46 -11.04 2.25 0.02
C LYS A 46 -10.43 1.86 1.36
N ARG A 47 -11.14 2.14 2.45
CA ARG A 47 -10.72 1.82 3.81
C ARG A 47 -11.74 0.91 4.48
N ASP A 48 -11.29 -0.13 5.15
CA ASP A 48 -12.15 -1.03 5.92
C ASP A 48 -11.45 -1.51 7.21
N PRO A 49 -12.03 -1.31 8.41
CA PRO A 49 -13.21 -0.49 8.69
C PRO A 49 -12.93 1.01 8.50
N GLN A 50 -13.98 1.78 8.22
CA GLN A 50 -13.90 3.24 8.03
C GLN A 50 -13.41 3.97 9.31
N THR A 51 -13.74 3.43 10.48
CA THR A 51 -13.38 4.01 11.78
C THR A 51 -12.78 2.94 12.70
N THR A 52 -11.74 3.31 13.43
CA THR A 52 -11.15 2.52 14.52
C THR A 52 -11.71 2.99 15.86
N LYS A 53 -11.80 2.08 16.83
CA LYS A 53 -12.28 2.33 18.18
C LYS A 53 -11.24 3.02 19.08
N GLY A 54 -9.97 2.98 18.70
CA GLY A 54 -8.86 3.61 19.40
C GLY A 54 -8.39 2.86 20.65
N HIS A 55 -8.75 1.58 20.82
CA HIS A 55 -8.34 0.77 21.96
C HIS A 55 -8.16 -0.71 21.58
N GLY A 56 -7.17 -1.36 22.18
CA GLY A 56 -6.81 -2.74 21.88
C GLY A 56 -6.15 -2.90 20.51
N LEU A 57 -6.10 -4.15 20.03
CA LEU A 57 -5.57 -4.48 18.71
C LEU A 57 -6.66 -4.32 17.65
N GLU A 58 -6.41 -3.44 16.68
CA GLU A 58 -7.30 -3.20 15.55
C GLU A 58 -6.57 -3.42 14.23
N ARG A 59 -7.32 -3.85 13.20
CA ARG A 59 -6.80 -4.07 11.86
C ARG A 59 -7.61 -3.25 10.88
N VAL A 60 -6.91 -2.52 10.01
CA VAL A 60 -7.49 -1.73 8.93
C VAL A 60 -6.86 -2.15 7.62
N VAL A 61 -7.67 -2.28 6.58
CA VAL A 61 -7.23 -2.50 5.21
C VAL A 61 -7.50 -1.22 4.42
N GLU A 62 -6.46 -0.67 3.82
CA GLU A 62 -6.55 0.43 2.86
C GLU A 62 -6.14 -0.08 1.47
N ASP A 63 -7.08 -0.09 0.54
CA ASP A 63 -6.88 -0.46 -0.85
C ASP A 63 -6.76 0.80 -1.70
N TRP A 64 -5.54 1.06 -2.17
CA TRP A 64 -5.19 2.19 -3.03
C TRP A 64 -5.17 1.73 -4.48
N LEU A 65 -6.26 1.98 -5.21
CA LEU A 65 -6.34 1.70 -6.63
C LEU A 65 -5.55 2.77 -7.39
N VAL A 66 -4.54 2.33 -8.12
CA VAL A 66 -3.64 3.22 -8.89
C VAL A 66 -3.62 2.82 -10.35
N LYS A 67 -3.28 3.78 -11.20
CA LYS A 67 -3.14 3.60 -12.65
C LYS A 67 -1.74 4.01 -13.09
N CYS A 68 -1.02 3.11 -13.74
CA CYS A 68 0.24 3.44 -14.39
C CYS A 68 0.01 4.43 -15.53
N GLN A 69 0.74 5.54 -15.53
CA GLN A 69 0.63 6.55 -16.59
C GLN A 69 1.23 6.09 -17.92
N LYS A 70 2.19 5.16 -17.88
CA LYS A 70 2.87 4.63 -19.09
C LYS A 70 2.05 3.59 -19.84
N CYS A 71 1.59 2.53 -19.17
CA CYS A 71 0.88 1.42 -19.81
C CYS A 71 -0.65 1.49 -19.63
N GLY A 72 -1.15 2.41 -18.81
CA GLY A 72 -2.58 2.62 -18.56
C GLY A 72 -3.24 1.55 -17.69
N ARG A 73 -2.52 0.49 -17.29
CA ARG A 73 -3.06 -0.58 -16.44
C ARG A 73 -3.27 -0.10 -15.02
N THR A 74 -4.28 -0.66 -14.37
CA THR A 74 -4.56 -0.44 -12.96
C THR A 74 -4.06 -1.61 -12.12
N PHE A 75 -3.70 -1.31 -10.89
CA PHE A 75 -3.41 -2.32 -9.86
C PHE A 75 -3.72 -1.70 -8.49
N THR A 76 -3.83 -2.53 -7.46
CA THR A 76 -4.14 -2.08 -6.10
C THR A 76 -2.94 -2.25 -5.20
N ILE A 77 -2.54 -1.18 -4.52
CA ILE A 77 -1.62 -1.23 -3.38
C ILE A 77 -2.49 -1.47 -2.14
N ARG A 78 -2.41 -2.66 -1.56
CA ARG A 78 -3.17 -3.06 -0.37
C ARG A 78 -2.31 -2.91 0.87
N CYS A 79 -2.69 -1.96 1.72
CA CYS A 79 -2.07 -1.71 3.02
C CYS A 79 -2.90 -2.36 4.13
N LYS A 80 -2.36 -3.42 4.75
CA LYS A 80 -2.93 -4.03 5.96
C LYS A 80 -2.23 -3.42 7.17
N ILE A 81 -2.93 -2.50 7.82
CA ILE A 81 -2.42 -1.69 8.92
C ILE A 81 -2.87 -2.32 10.23
N ARG A 82 -1.96 -2.43 11.19
CA ARG A 82 -2.30 -2.77 12.57
C ARG A 82 -2.18 -1.54 13.46
N TYR A 83 -3.19 -1.36 14.30
CA TYR A 83 -3.20 -0.34 15.35
C TYR A 83 -3.23 -1.04 16.71
N VAL A 84 -2.49 -0.50 17.67
CA VAL A 84 -2.56 -0.88 19.08
C VAL A 84 -2.83 0.38 19.88
N ASP A 85 -3.96 0.41 20.59
CA ASP A 85 -4.39 1.55 21.40
C ASP A 85 -4.38 2.88 20.61
N GLY A 86 -4.85 2.83 19.36
CA GLY A 86 -4.90 3.96 18.45
C GLY A 86 -3.58 4.32 17.75
N ALA A 87 -2.45 3.73 18.16
CA ALA A 87 -1.15 3.94 17.52
C ALA A 87 -0.93 2.93 16.39
N ARG A 88 -0.53 3.40 15.20
CA ARG A 88 -0.13 2.53 14.08
C ARG A 88 1.19 1.84 14.45
N ILE A 89 1.21 0.50 14.44
CA ILE A 89 2.40 -0.27 14.79
C ILE A 89 3.18 -0.78 13.55
N ASP A 90 2.47 -1.13 12.48
CA ASP A 90 3.06 -1.52 11.19
C ASP A 90 2.00 -1.50 10.08
N THR A 91 2.50 -1.42 8.86
CA THR A 91 1.72 -1.57 7.63
C THR A 91 2.35 -2.64 6.75
N MET A 92 1.62 -3.73 6.50
CA MET A 92 2.02 -4.74 5.52
C MET A 92 1.45 -4.37 4.15
N VAL A 93 2.28 -4.36 3.12
CA VAL A 93 1.90 -3.96 1.76
C VAL A 93 1.90 -5.16 0.82
N SER A 94 0.79 -5.38 0.15
CA SER A 94 0.63 -6.35 -0.94
C SER A 94 0.19 -5.65 -2.21
N LEU A 95 0.45 -6.26 -3.37
CA LEU A 95 -0.04 -5.78 -4.65
C LEU A 95 -1.15 -6.69 -5.16
N LEU A 96 -2.21 -6.12 -5.71
CA LEU A 96 -3.25 -6.87 -6.41
C LEU A 96 -3.30 -6.43 -7.87
N ASP A 97 -3.48 -7.37 -8.80
CA ASP A 97 -3.69 -7.04 -10.20
C ASP A 97 -5.06 -6.38 -10.46
N ASP A 98 -5.32 -6.01 -11.71
CA ASP A 98 -6.58 -5.45 -12.20
C ASP A 98 -7.79 -6.37 -12.03
N ARG A 99 -7.57 -7.65 -11.76
CA ARG A 99 -8.62 -8.67 -11.50
C ARG A 99 -8.80 -8.95 -10.01
N GLY A 100 -8.00 -8.32 -9.15
CA GLY A 100 -8.00 -8.52 -7.70
C GLY A 100 -7.21 -9.76 -7.26
N ASN A 101 -6.43 -10.39 -8.13
CA ASN A 101 -5.54 -11.46 -7.74
C ASN A 101 -4.37 -10.90 -6.93
N ASP A 102 -4.04 -11.55 -5.83
CA ASP A 102 -2.89 -11.18 -5.00
C ASP A 102 -1.59 -11.53 -5.75
N LEU A 103 -0.82 -10.49 -6.08
CA LEU A 103 0.51 -10.59 -6.70
C LEU A 103 1.61 -10.85 -5.67
N GLY A 104 1.25 -10.88 -4.39
CA GLY A 104 2.14 -11.17 -3.29
C GLY A 104 2.41 -9.97 -2.39
N TRP A 105 3.16 -10.26 -1.35
CA TRP A 105 3.64 -9.28 -0.39
C TRP A 105 4.86 -8.54 -0.94
N LEU A 106 4.82 -7.21 -0.88
CA LEU A 106 5.89 -6.33 -1.35
C LEU A 106 6.85 -5.93 -0.22
N GLY A 107 6.33 -5.66 0.98
CA GLY A 107 7.15 -5.22 2.10
C GLY A 107 6.31 -4.60 3.22
N ASN A 108 6.98 -3.98 4.18
CA ASN A 108 6.34 -3.27 5.29
C ASN A 108 6.96 -1.89 5.53
N PHE A 109 6.22 -1.04 6.24
CA PHE A 109 6.66 0.26 6.75
C PHE A 109 5.88 0.67 8.00
#